data_AF-A0A967TDB6-F1
#
_entry.id   AF-A0A967TDB6-F1
#
_cell.length_a   1.000
_cell.length_b   1.000
_cell.length_c   1.000
_cell.angle_alpha   90.00
_cell.angle_beta   90.00
_cell.angle_gamma   90.00
#
_symmetry.space_group_name_H-M   'P 1'
#
loop_
_entity.id
_entity.type
_entity.pdbx_description
1 polymer ?
#
loop_
_entity_poly.entity_id
_entity_poly.type
_entity_poly.pdbx_seq_one_letter_code
_entity_poly.pdbx_strand_id
1 'polypeptide(L)'
;SGGLFSLFGSKSALKAVDGISFDIQAGETYGLVGESGCGKTTTAKTVLGLEKPTDGEIVFEGKDLLKMNRAERRHYRTSVQAVFQDPWSSLNPRMRVRSIVGEPMEIATQMTKQQISNRVGDLLSEVGLNPYQA
;
A
#
# COMPACT_ATOMS: atom_id res chain seq x y z
N SER A 1 -54.27 -1.12 13.35
CA SER A 1 -53.70 -1.12 14.72
C SER A 1 -52.92 -2.41 14.89
N GLY A 2 -51.59 -2.49 15.02
CA GLY A 2 -50.51 -1.54 15.21
C GLY A 2 -49.37 -2.27 15.93
N GLY A 3 -48.17 -2.28 15.35
CA GLY A 3 -46.89 -2.64 15.99
C GLY A 3 -46.55 -4.15 16.05
N LEU A 4 -45.30 -4.60 15.99
CA LEU A 4 -43.99 -3.96 15.81
C LEU A 4 -42.99 -5.14 15.63
N PHE A 5 -42.54 -5.42 14.40
CA PHE A 5 -41.41 -6.34 14.20
C PHE A 5 -40.12 -5.54 14.36
N SER A 6 -39.43 -5.76 15.48
CA SER A 6 -38.12 -5.17 15.75
C SER A 6 -37.07 -5.77 14.80
N LEU A 7 -36.75 -5.04 13.73
CA LEU A 7 -35.57 -5.25 12.89
C LEU A 7 -34.37 -4.56 13.53
N PHE A 8 -33.88 -5.07 14.65
CA PHE A 8 -32.57 -4.71 15.18
C PHE A 8 -31.72 -5.97 15.33
N GLY A 9 -31.30 -6.52 14.18
CA GLY A 9 -30.08 -7.32 14.16
C GLY A 9 -28.93 -6.39 14.49
N SER A 10 -28.36 -6.51 15.68
CA SER A 10 -27.09 -5.87 16.00
C SER A 10 -26.09 -6.24 14.91
N LYS A 11 -25.56 -5.27 14.17
CA LYS A 11 -24.40 -5.48 13.31
C LYS A 11 -23.27 -5.95 14.25
N SER A 12 -23.05 -7.27 14.38
CA SER A 12 -21.84 -7.73 15.05
C SER A 12 -20.68 -7.27 14.19
N ALA A 13 -19.79 -6.45 14.75
CA ALA A 13 -18.58 -6.05 14.06
C ALA A 13 -17.81 -7.34 13.69
N LEU A 14 -17.67 -7.61 12.39
CA LEU A 14 -16.85 -8.71 11.92
C LEU A 14 -15.40 -8.38 12.25
N LYS A 15 -14.77 -9.16 13.12
CA LYS A 15 -13.35 -9.07 13.40
C LYS A 15 -12.57 -9.64 12.21
N ALA A 16 -12.15 -8.77 11.30
CA ALA A 16 -11.36 -9.16 10.14
C ALA A 16 -9.92 -9.57 10.52
N VAL A 17 -9.39 -9.02 11.62
CA VAL A 17 -8.09 -9.33 12.21
C VAL A 17 -8.22 -9.19 13.74
N ASP A 18 -7.72 -10.15 14.51
CA ASP A 18 -7.81 -10.16 15.99
C ASP A 18 -6.42 -10.45 16.61
N GLY A 19 -5.85 -9.48 17.30
CA GLY A 19 -4.67 -9.67 18.16
C GLY A 19 -3.35 -10.06 17.48
N ILE A 20 -3.13 -9.68 16.21
CA ILE A 20 -1.84 -9.95 15.54
C ILE A 20 -0.76 -8.98 16.02
N SER A 21 0.47 -9.46 16.16
CA SER A 21 1.64 -8.65 16.46
C SER A 21 2.87 -9.28 15.81
N PHE A 22 3.63 -8.47 15.08
CA PHE A 22 4.86 -8.88 14.44
C PHE A 22 5.74 -7.66 14.19
N ASP A 23 7.05 -7.89 14.12
CA ASP A 23 8.06 -6.89 13.77
C ASP A 23 8.73 -7.31 12.46
N ILE A 24 9.02 -6.35 11.58
CA ILE A 24 9.75 -6.58 10.33
C ILE A 24 11.01 -5.72 10.39
N GLN A 25 12.18 -6.36 10.43
CA GLN A 25 13.46 -5.66 10.49
C GLN A 25 13.91 -5.20 9.10
N ALA A 26 14.79 -4.20 9.07
CA ALA A 26 15.38 -3.74 7.81
C ALA A 26 16.12 -4.88 7.08
N GLY A 27 15.79 -5.08 5.80
CA GLY A 27 16.35 -6.17 4.99
C GLY A 27 15.68 -7.53 5.20
N GLU A 28 14.67 -7.63 6.07
CA GLU A 28 13.92 -8.85 6.28
C GLU A 28 12.81 -9.02 5.22
N THR A 29 12.59 -10.26 4.78
CA THR A 29 11.41 -10.62 3.99
C THR A 29 10.41 -11.35 4.88
N TYR A 30 9.24 -10.74 5.08
CA TYR A 30 8.19 -11.30 5.92
C TYR A 30 7.03 -11.84 5.07
N GLY A 31 6.64 -13.09 5.30
CA GLY A 31 5.54 -13.76 4.60
C GLY A 31 4.30 -13.91 5.48
N LEU A 32 3.16 -13.38 5.05
CA LEU A 32 1.87 -13.58 5.70
C LEU A 32 1.02 -14.61 4.93
N VAL A 33 0.85 -15.80 5.51
CA VAL A 33 0.12 -16.92 4.91
C VAL A 33 -1.13 -17.29 5.72
N GLY A 34 -2.12 -17.88 5.06
CA GLY A 34 -3.37 -18.34 5.69
C GLY A 34 -4.49 -18.57 4.67
N GLU A 35 -5.61 -19.11 5.12
CA GLU A 35 -6.77 -19.42 4.26
C GLU A 35 -7.48 -18.18 3.71
N SER A 36 -8.31 -18.35 2.68
CA SER A 36 -9.13 -17.26 2.16
C SER A 36 -10.03 -16.69 3.27
N GLY A 37 -10.12 -15.37 3.40
CA GLY A 37 -10.93 -14.71 4.43
C GLY A 37 -10.28 -14.58 5.82
N CYS A 38 -9.06 -15.08 6.05
CA CYS A 38 -8.40 -15.03 7.37
C CYS A 38 -7.80 -13.66 7.75
N GLY A 39 -8.11 -12.58 7.02
CA GLY A 39 -7.65 -11.22 7.38
C GLY A 39 -6.35 -10.73 6.75
N LYS A 40 -5.71 -11.49 5.85
CA LYS A 40 -4.45 -11.07 5.18
C LYS A 40 -4.58 -9.73 4.45
N THR A 41 -5.63 -9.59 3.64
CA THR A 41 -5.88 -8.37 2.87
C THR A 41 -6.15 -7.18 3.78
N THR A 42 -6.91 -7.37 4.85
CA THR A 42 -7.14 -6.33 5.86
C THR A 42 -5.82 -5.92 6.51
N THR A 43 -5.02 -6.89 6.98
CA THR A 43 -3.69 -6.64 7.57
C THR A 43 -2.80 -5.83 6.62
N ALA A 44 -2.68 -6.27 5.36
CA ALA A 44 -1.88 -5.57 4.35
C ALA A 44 -2.38 -4.14 4.11
N LYS A 45 -3.70 -3.93 4.00
CA LYS A 45 -4.27 -2.59 3.84
C LYS A 45 -4.05 -1.71 5.06
N THR A 46 -4.08 -2.26 6.28
CA THR A 46 -3.77 -1.51 7.49
C THR A 46 -2.30 -1.08 7.50
N VAL A 47 -1.38 -1.99 7.15
CA VAL A 47 0.05 -1.67 6.96
C VAL A 47 0.28 -0.68 5.81
N LEU A 48 -0.54 -0.67 4.76
CA LEU A 48 -0.46 0.34 3.70
C LEU A 48 -1.08 1.69 4.11
N GLY A 49 -1.67 1.80 5.31
CA GLY A 49 -2.41 2.97 5.76
C GLY A 49 -3.70 3.24 4.98
N LEU A 50 -4.23 2.23 4.27
CA LEU A 50 -5.48 2.31 3.51
C LEU A 50 -6.72 2.04 4.38
N GLU A 51 -6.54 1.30 5.47
CA GLU A 51 -7.57 1.04 6.47
C GLU A 51 -7.02 1.38 7.87
N LYS A 52 -7.80 2.09 8.68
CA LYS A 52 -7.41 2.42 10.06
C LYS A 52 -7.67 1.21 10.97
N PRO A 53 -6.70 0.79 11.81
CA PRO A 53 -6.97 -0.27 12.78
C PRO A 53 -8.02 0.21 13.80
N THR A 54 -8.85 -0.72 14.29
CA THR A 54 -9.81 -0.43 15.35
C THR A 54 -9.12 -0.20 16.69
N ASP A 55 -8.06 -0.96 16.97
CA ASP A 55 -7.21 -0.87 18.15
C ASP A 55 -5.76 -1.29 17.81
N GLY A 56 -4.81 -0.98 18.68
CA GLY A 56 -3.39 -1.21 18.48
C GLY A 56 -2.67 -0.08 17.73
N GLU A 57 -1.41 -0.31 17.40
CA GLU A 57 -0.55 0.68 16.73
C GLU A 57 0.27 0.06 15.61
N ILE A 58 0.68 0.90 14.66
CA ILE A 58 1.62 0.54 13.60
C ILE A 58 2.79 1.50 13.74
N VAL A 59 3.96 0.96 14.10
CA VAL A 59 5.17 1.76 14.33
C VAL A 59 6.10 1.62 13.14
N PHE A 60 6.45 2.74 12.52
CA PHE A 60 7.43 2.82 11.45
C PHE A 60 8.54 3.78 11.86
N GLU A 61 9.79 3.29 11.88
CA GLU A 61 10.96 4.07 12.32
C GLU A 61 10.74 4.79 13.66
N GLY A 62 10.15 4.07 14.62
CA GLY A 62 9.86 4.59 15.97
C GLY A 62 8.66 5.54 16.06
N LYS A 63 7.89 5.73 14.99
CA LYS A 63 6.72 6.61 14.96
C LYS A 63 5.44 5.84 14.70
N ASP A 64 4.45 6.04 15.55
CA ASP A 64 3.10 5.52 15.36
C ASP A 64 2.42 6.23 14.17
N LEU A 65 2.03 5.45 13.17
CA LEU A 65 1.34 5.87 11.95
C LEU A 65 0.12 6.77 12.21
N LEU A 66 -0.64 6.48 13.27
CA LEU A 66 -1.85 7.23 13.61
C LEU A 66 -1.54 8.61 14.20
N LYS A 67 -0.33 8.78 14.75
CA LYS A 67 0.14 10.02 15.39
C LYS A 67 1.03 10.86 14.48
N MET A 68 1.37 10.36 13.28
CA MET A 68 2.22 11.08 12.32
C MET A 68 1.60 12.39 11.84
N ASN A 69 2.44 13.42 11.74
CA ASN A 69 2.11 14.68 11.06
C ASN A 69 2.11 14.50 9.53
N ARG A 70 1.81 15.58 8.79
CA ARG A 70 1.71 15.55 7.32
C ARG A 70 3.02 15.13 6.63
N ALA A 71 4.17 15.59 7.11
CA ALA A 71 5.46 15.29 6.51
C ALA A 71 5.86 13.84 6.77
N GLU A 72 5.67 13.35 8.00
CA GLU A 72 5.92 11.97 8.40
C GLU A 72 5.02 11.00 7.64
N ARG A 73 3.73 11.31 7.52
CA ARG A 73 2.80 10.51 6.73
C ARG A 73 3.15 10.49 5.25
N ARG A 74 3.66 11.61 4.70
CA ARG A 74 4.16 11.63 3.31
C ARG A 74 5.36 10.70 3.17
N HIS A 75 6.31 10.77 4.10
CA HIS A 75 7.48 9.89 4.10
C HIS A 75 7.08 8.41 4.19
N TYR A 76 6.19 8.06 5.12
CA TYR A 76 5.66 6.72 5.25
C TYR A 76 5.07 6.18 3.94
N ARG A 77 4.23 6.97 3.27
CA ARG A 77 3.58 6.56 2.01
C ARG A 77 4.54 6.39 0.84
N THR A 78 5.70 7.06 0.88
CA THR A 78 6.76 6.87 -0.12
C THR A 78 7.67 5.69 0.20
N SER A 79 7.75 5.29 1.46
CA SER A 79 8.58 4.16 1.92
C SER A 79 7.83 2.83 1.92
N VAL A 80 6.51 2.85 2.13
CA VAL A 80 5.65 1.67 2.20
C VAL A 80 4.70 1.67 1.01
N GLN A 81 5.04 0.90 -0.02
CA GLN A 81 4.31 0.86 -1.30
C GLN A 81 3.79 -0.55 -1.60
N ALA A 82 2.63 -0.62 -2.24
CA ALA A 82 2.02 -1.89 -2.67
C ALA A 82 2.41 -2.24 -4.10
N VAL A 83 2.62 -3.53 -4.35
CA VAL A 83 2.59 -4.14 -5.69
C VAL A 83 1.40 -5.08 -5.73
N PHE A 84 0.44 -4.82 -6.60
CA PHE A 84 -0.80 -5.60 -6.69
C PHE A 84 -0.64 -6.83 -7.58
N GLN A 85 -1.35 -7.92 -7.24
CA GLN A 85 -1.31 -9.17 -8.00
C GLN A 85 -1.87 -9.03 -9.43
N ASP A 86 -2.85 -8.14 -9.64
CA ASP A 86 -3.33 -7.77 -10.97
C ASP A 86 -2.73 -6.41 -11.38
N PRO A 87 -1.62 -6.41 -12.14
CA PRO A 87 -0.97 -5.17 -12.56
C PRO A 87 -1.87 -4.34 -13.49
N TRP A 88 -2.73 -4.97 -14.30
CA TRP A 88 -3.55 -4.28 -15.31
C TRP A 88 -4.57 -3.34 -14.68
N SER A 89 -5.13 -3.73 -13.54
CA SER A 89 -6.08 -2.90 -12.78
C SER A 89 -5.50 -1.57 -12.30
N SER A 90 -4.16 -1.46 -12.21
CA SER A 90 -3.45 -0.30 -11.67
C SER A 90 -2.81 0.60 -12.74
N LEU A 91 -2.80 0.16 -14.00
CA LEU A 91 -2.15 0.88 -15.10
C LEU A 91 -3.16 1.69 -15.90
N ASN A 92 -2.81 2.93 -16.24
CA ASN A 92 -3.56 3.71 -17.21
C ASN A 92 -3.06 3.38 -18.62
N PRO A 93 -3.84 2.65 -19.46
CA PRO A 93 -3.39 2.21 -20.78
C PRO A 93 -3.17 3.37 -21.77
N ARG A 94 -3.60 4.59 -21.42
CA ARG A 94 -3.35 5.80 -22.22
C ARG A 94 -2.00 6.45 -21.91
N MET A 95 -1.30 6.00 -20.89
CA MET A 95 0.02 6.52 -20.51
C MET A 95 1.13 5.66 -21.11
N ARG A 96 2.23 6.30 -21.49
CA ARG A 96 3.43 5.58 -21.92
C ARG A 96 4.05 4.86 -20.73
N VAL A 97 4.67 3.71 -20.97
CA VAL A 97 5.35 2.91 -19.93
C VAL A 97 6.33 3.79 -19.13
N ARG A 98 7.15 4.59 -19.82
CA ARG A 98 8.09 5.51 -19.18
C ARG A 98 7.43 6.54 -18.24
N SER A 99 6.21 6.98 -18.56
CA SER A 99 5.47 7.93 -17.74
C SER A 99 4.91 7.27 -16.50
N ILE A 100 4.41 6.04 -16.63
CA ILE A 100 3.94 5.23 -15.51
C ILE A 100 5.09 4.93 -14.53
N VAL A 101 6.26 4.53 -15.04
CA VAL A 101 7.43 4.23 -14.21
C VAL A 101 8.04 5.50 -13.61
N GLY A 102 7.96 6.64 -14.32
CA GLY A 102 8.50 7.93 -13.88
C GLY A 102 7.67 8.65 -12.82
N GLU A 103 6.34 8.56 -12.89
CA GLU A 103 5.40 9.32 -12.05
C GLU A 103 5.66 9.17 -10.54
N PRO A 104 5.93 7.97 -9.98
CA PRO A 104 6.27 7.84 -8.57
C PRO A 104 7.49 8.67 -8.16
N MET A 105 8.52 8.74 -9.03
CA MET A 105 9.73 9.53 -8.75
C MET A 105 9.44 11.03 -8.80
N GLU A 106 8.58 11.49 -9.72
CA GLU A 106 8.15 12.90 -9.79
C GLU A 106 7.42 13.34 -8.51
N ILE A 107 6.63 12.44 -7.92
CA ILE A 107 5.83 12.73 -6.73
C ILE A 107 6.64 12.59 -5.43
N ALA A 108 7.48 11.56 -5.35
CA ALA A 108 8.11 11.13 -4.11
C ALA A 108 9.51 11.75 -3.88
N THR A 109 10.20 12.18 -4.93
CA THR A 109 11.61 12.58 -4.87
C THR A 109 11.83 14.06 -5.21
N GLN A 110 13.07 14.52 -5.09
CA GLN A 110 13.51 15.84 -5.59
C GLN A 110 14.32 15.71 -6.89
N MET A 111 14.20 14.58 -7.60
CA MET A 111 14.94 14.35 -8.83
C MET A 111 14.47 15.31 -9.93
N THR A 112 15.42 15.81 -10.71
CA THR A 112 15.14 16.57 -11.93
C THR A 112 14.54 15.65 -13.00
N LYS A 113 13.85 16.24 -13.98
CA LYS A 113 13.32 15.50 -15.13
C LYS A 113 14.37 14.63 -15.83
N GLN A 114 15.61 15.13 -15.94
CA GLN A 114 16.69 14.37 -16.54
C GLN A 114 17.10 13.16 -15.68
N GLN A 115 17.23 13.35 -14.36
CA GLN A 115 17.54 12.25 -13.45
C GLN A 115 16.44 11.18 -13.46
N ILE A 116 15.17 11.58 -13.50
CA ILE A 116 14.03 10.66 -13.60
C ILE A 116 14.11 9.91 -14.93
N SER A 117 14.32 10.61 -16.05
CA SER A 117 14.45 9.97 -17.36
C SER A 117 15.56 8.93 -17.40
N ASN A 118 16.72 9.24 -16.81
CA ASN A 118 17.85 8.30 -16.74
C ASN A 118 17.47 7.09 -15.88
N ARG A 119 16.92 7.30 -14.69
CA ARG A 119 16.54 6.22 -13.78
C ARG A 119 15.46 5.31 -14.36
N VAL A 120 14.48 5.87 -15.09
CA VAL A 120 13.48 5.07 -15.83
C VAL A 120 14.16 4.19 -16.87
N GLY A 121 15.14 4.72 -17.62
CA GLY A 121 15.91 3.94 -18.59
C GLY A 121 16.66 2.78 -17.95
N ASP A 122 17.31 3.03 -16.80
CA ASP A 122 18.02 2.01 -16.03
C ASP A 122 17.06 0.91 -15.55
N LEU A 123 15.93 1.29 -14.93
CA LEU A 123 14.92 0.36 -14.42
C LEU A 123 14.32 -0.52 -15.52
N LEU A 124 14.00 0.06 -16.68
CA LEU A 124 13.48 -0.70 -17.82
C LEU A 124 14.53 -1.71 -18.32
N SER A 125 15.79 -1.30 -18.38
CA SER A 125 16.90 -2.19 -18.79
C SER A 125 17.12 -3.33 -17.79
N GLU A 126 17.05 -3.05 -16.48
CA GLU A 126 17.17 -4.05 -15.41
C GLU A 126 16.12 -5.17 -15.53
N VAL A 127 14.90 -4.83 -15.99
CA VAL A 127 13.81 -5.81 -16.18
C VAL A 127 13.71 -6.35 -17.62
N GLY A 128 14.70 -6.07 -18.47
CA GLY A 128 14.78 -6.59 -19.84
C GLY A 128 13.88 -5.89 -20.87
N LEU A 129 13.30 -4.74 -20.54
CA LEU A 129 12.55 -3.89 -21.46
C LEU A 129 13.50 -2.86 -22.09
N ASN A 130 13.84 -3.05 -23.37
CA ASN A 130 14.76 -2.12 -24.04
C ASN A 130 14.07 -0.74 -24.22
N PRO A 131 14.72 0.41 -23.95
CA PRO A 131 14.14 1.76 -24.11
C PRO A 131 13.56 2.08 -25.49
N TYR A 132 13.83 1.26 -26.52
CA TYR A 132 13.21 1.36 -27.86
C TYR A 132 11.90 0.57 -28.02
N GLN A 133 11.48 -0.19 -27.02
CA GLN A 133 10.23 -0.98 -26.99
C GLN A 133 9.12 -0.32 -26.15
N ALA A 134 9.32 0.92 -25.68
CA ALA A 134 8.42 1.67 -24.81
C ALA A 134 7.90 3.00 -25.41
#